data_AF-K2D1Z8-F1
#
_entry.id   AF-K2D1Z8-F1
#
_cell.length_a   1.000
_cell.length_b   1.000
_cell.length_c   1.000
_cell.angle_alpha   90.00
_cell.angle_beta   90.00
_cell.angle_gamma   90.00
#
_symmetry.space_group_name_H-M   'P 1'
#
loop_
_entity.id
_entity.type
_entity.pdbx_description
1 polymer ?
#
loop_
_entity_poly.entity_id
_entity_poly.type
_entity_poly.pdbx_seq_one_letter_code
_entity_poly.pdbx_strand_id
1 'polypeptide(L)'
;MSKNFFVKLFFFIAGSVILTSCTIHEPRQAHVQDAIDGALNEGIHDNLTKPAHASTPRHHKYTISKTTLNSMLIPAVDVNLPDVKTTNDAEFDVRAVDLPANTFFTSLVKNTPDNVLVDPDVNGNISLVLRNVTVREAIEAACSAYGFQYEKTAYGYHIETKKLVTKVFTINYLDVSRSGTSKTRVTPTSITDIIQNNSGGTSGSTGSRAGQGGTDDDSSNVQTTIDNNFWKDLKTSLGELIGDKDGRTVVVNPSSGLVIVR
;
A
#
# COMPACT_ATOMS: atom_id res chain seq x y z
N MET A 1 -62.44 -38.12 0.13
CA MET A 1 -63.62 -37.55 0.82
C MET A 1 -63.11 -36.83 2.07
N SER A 2 -62.75 -35.57 1.94
CA SER A 2 -63.58 -34.40 2.27
C SER A 2 -63.46 -33.99 3.76
N LYS A 3 -62.79 -32.84 3.92
CA LYS A 3 -63.02 -31.80 4.94
C LYS A 3 -62.67 -32.18 6.38
N ASN A 4 -61.45 -31.83 6.80
CA ASN A 4 -61.11 -31.38 8.17
C ASN A 4 -59.70 -30.74 8.29
N PHE A 5 -59.14 -30.19 7.21
CA PHE A 5 -57.79 -29.59 7.23
C PHE A 5 -57.76 -28.06 7.33
N PHE A 6 -58.92 -27.39 7.39
CA PHE A 6 -59.00 -25.94 7.21
C PHE A 6 -59.07 -25.10 8.51
N VAL A 7 -59.05 -25.73 9.69
CA VAL A 7 -59.25 -25.02 10.98
C VAL A 7 -57.96 -24.75 11.76
N LYS A 8 -56.81 -25.32 11.34
CA LYS A 8 -55.54 -25.19 12.08
C LYS A 8 -54.56 -24.11 11.57
N LEU A 9 -54.92 -23.34 10.54
CA LEU A 9 -54.00 -22.34 9.96
C LEU A 9 -54.32 -20.88 10.35
N PHE A 10 -55.41 -20.63 11.08
CA PHE A 10 -55.84 -19.26 11.41
C PHE A 10 -55.43 -18.75 12.80
N PHE A 11 -54.63 -19.52 13.55
CA PHE A 11 -54.22 -19.19 14.93
C PHE A 11 -52.74 -18.81 15.08
N PHE A 12 -52.12 -18.30 14.01
CA PHE A 12 -50.75 -17.77 14.05
C PHE A 12 -50.69 -16.31 13.55
N ILE A 13 -51.73 -15.53 13.86
CA ILE A 13 -51.76 -14.06 13.70
C ILE A 13 -51.90 -13.45 15.10
N ALA A 14 -50.82 -13.46 15.86
CA ALA A 14 -50.62 -12.65 17.06
C ALA A 14 -49.11 -12.60 17.41
N GLY A 15 -48.27 -12.43 16.40
CA GLY A 15 -46.84 -12.17 16.57
C GLY A 15 -46.61 -10.67 16.65
N SER A 16 -46.46 -10.18 17.88
CA SER A 16 -46.25 -8.79 18.26
C SER A 16 -45.22 -8.06 17.39
N VAL A 17 -45.69 -7.05 16.65
CA VAL A 17 -44.90 -6.05 15.95
C VAL A 17 -44.37 -5.07 16.99
N ILE A 18 -43.10 -5.20 17.38
CA ILE A 18 -42.39 -4.18 18.15
C ILE A 18 -41.66 -3.29 17.14
N LEU A 19 -42.32 -2.20 16.75
CA LEU A 19 -41.70 -1.08 16.05
C LEU A 19 -40.84 -0.32 17.07
N THR A 20 -39.55 -0.63 17.10
CA THR A 20 -38.56 0.17 17.82
C THR A 20 -38.28 1.43 17.00
N SER A 21 -38.85 2.54 17.41
CA SER A 21 -38.53 3.87 16.87
C SER A 21 -37.07 4.21 17.18
N CYS A 22 -36.19 4.21 16.18
CA CYS A 22 -34.90 4.87 16.31
C CYS A 22 -35.11 6.38 16.18
N THR A 23 -35.07 7.09 17.30
CA THR A 23 -34.86 8.55 17.30
C THR A 23 -33.44 8.81 16.81
N ILE A 24 -33.29 9.33 15.59
CA ILE A 24 -32.03 9.87 15.08
C ILE A 24 -31.70 11.09 15.93
N HIS A 25 -30.65 10.99 16.75
CA HIS A 25 -30.10 12.09 17.52
C HIS A 25 -29.19 12.88 16.59
N GLU A 26 -29.65 14.06 16.20
CA GLU A 26 -28.83 15.03 15.45
C GLU A 26 -27.71 15.51 16.37
N PRO A 27 -26.42 15.36 15.99
CA PRO A 27 -25.34 15.87 16.82
C PRO A 27 -25.44 17.39 16.84
N ARG A 28 -25.79 17.95 18.00
CA ARG A 28 -25.67 19.38 18.29
C ARG A 28 -24.21 19.76 18.00
N GLN A 29 -23.98 20.50 16.92
CA GLN A 29 -22.68 21.11 16.66
C GLN A 29 -22.41 22.10 17.79
N ALA A 30 -21.67 21.67 18.81
CA ALA A 30 -21.00 22.58 19.72
C ALA A 30 -19.99 23.34 18.88
N HIS A 31 -20.19 24.66 18.78
CA HIS A 31 -19.32 25.54 18.03
C HIS A 31 -17.90 25.38 18.59
N VAL A 32 -16.92 25.10 17.71
CA VAL A 32 -15.51 24.84 18.07
C VAL A 32 -14.92 25.98 18.92
N GLN A 33 -15.53 27.16 18.87
CA GLN A 33 -15.15 28.33 19.65
C GLN A 33 -15.37 28.15 21.18
N ASP A 34 -16.49 27.55 21.60
CA ASP A 34 -16.82 27.44 23.04
C ASP A 34 -15.89 26.45 23.78
N ALA A 35 -15.42 25.43 23.07
CA ALA A 35 -14.47 24.45 23.61
C ALA A 35 -13.05 25.02 23.72
N ILE A 36 -12.67 25.93 22.83
CA ILE A 36 -11.37 26.60 22.86
C ILE A 36 -11.33 27.63 23.99
N ASP A 37 -12.38 28.43 24.15
CA ASP A 37 -12.43 29.47 25.19
C ASP A 37 -12.47 28.87 26.62
N GLY A 38 -13.12 27.71 26.78
CA GLY A 38 -13.12 26.96 28.05
C GLY A 38 -11.72 26.43 28.43
N ALA A 39 -11.02 25.80 27.48
CA ALA A 39 -9.69 25.24 27.71
C ALA A 39 -8.62 26.33 27.90
N LEU A 40 -8.77 27.48 27.23
CA LEU A 40 -7.83 28.60 27.37
C LEU A 40 -7.95 29.26 28.75
N ASN A 41 -9.18 29.41 29.26
CA ASN A 41 -9.41 30.00 30.57
C ASN A 41 -8.88 29.08 31.67
N GLU A 42 -9.15 27.77 31.62
CA GLU A 42 -8.60 26.78 32.58
C GLU A 42 -7.06 26.80 32.66
N GLY A 43 -6.37 26.92 31.53
CA GLY A 43 -4.90 27.00 31.52
C GLY A 43 -4.32 28.26 32.17
N ILE A 44 -5.07 29.36 32.22
CA ILE A 44 -4.61 30.63 32.84
C ILE A 44 -4.69 30.56 34.37
N HIS A 45 -5.71 29.90 34.95
CA HIS A 45 -5.85 29.80 36.41
C HIS A 45 -4.82 28.87 37.05
N ASP A 46 -4.40 27.82 36.34
CA ASP A 46 -3.38 26.87 36.81
C ASP A 46 -1.97 27.46 36.83
N ASN A 47 -1.67 28.44 35.98
CA ASN A 47 -0.37 29.09 35.95
C ASN A 47 -0.20 30.12 37.09
N LEU A 48 -1.28 30.78 37.51
CA LEU A 48 -1.23 31.84 38.53
C LEU A 48 -1.13 31.31 39.97
N THR A 49 -1.38 30.03 40.22
CA THR A 49 -1.54 29.48 41.59
C THR A 49 -0.36 28.65 42.09
N LYS A 50 0.75 28.56 41.34
CA LYS A 50 1.92 27.79 41.78
C LYS A 50 2.98 28.67 42.47
N PRO A 51 3.19 28.56 43.80
CA PRO A 51 4.19 29.36 44.49
C PRO A 51 5.63 28.95 44.11
N ALA A 52 6.44 29.96 43.80
CA ALA A 52 7.86 29.85 43.51
C ALA A 52 8.65 29.41 44.76
N HIS A 53 9.45 28.35 44.64
CA HIS A 53 10.39 27.96 45.69
C HIS A 53 11.62 28.88 45.68
N ALA A 54 11.77 29.63 46.76
CA ALA A 54 12.89 30.50 47.05
C ALA A 54 14.19 29.72 47.28
N SER A 55 15.31 30.22 46.75
CA SER A 55 16.66 29.82 47.16
C SER A 55 17.56 31.04 47.37
N THR A 56 18.23 31.03 48.53
CA THR A 56 19.06 32.05 49.19
C THR A 56 20.34 32.41 48.41
N PRO A 57 20.86 33.67 48.50
CA PRO A 57 21.95 34.14 47.66
C PRO A 57 23.33 33.77 48.21
N ARG A 58 24.25 33.31 47.35
CA ARG A 58 25.68 33.26 47.63
C ARG A 58 26.42 34.26 46.74
N HIS A 59 27.02 35.25 47.38
CA HIS A 59 27.89 36.23 46.74
C HIS A 59 29.16 35.55 46.20
N HIS A 60 29.36 35.63 44.88
CA HIS A 60 30.68 35.50 44.28
C HIS A 60 30.89 36.70 43.38
N LYS A 61 31.79 37.61 43.78
CA LYS A 61 32.21 38.72 42.94
C LYS A 61 32.98 38.13 41.75
N TYR A 62 32.42 38.22 40.55
CA TYR A 62 33.14 37.92 39.32
C TYR A 62 33.08 39.15 38.41
N THR A 63 34.25 39.69 38.09
CA THR A 63 34.40 40.79 37.14
C THR A 63 34.18 40.23 35.73
N ILE A 64 32.98 40.38 35.20
CA ILE A 64 32.63 39.90 33.85
C ILE A 64 33.19 40.88 32.81
N SER A 65 34.26 40.49 32.12
CA SER A 65 34.60 41.11 30.83
C SER A 65 33.51 40.76 29.81
N LYS A 66 33.07 41.77 29.04
CA LYS A 66 31.95 41.72 28.06
C LYS A 66 32.00 40.54 27.07
N THR A 67 33.13 39.86 26.91
CA THR A 67 33.33 38.76 25.96
C THR A 67 32.77 37.41 26.42
N THR A 68 32.49 37.21 27.72
CA THR A 68 32.02 35.92 28.26
C THR A 68 30.50 35.72 28.17
N LEU A 69 29.72 36.77 27.90
CA LEU A 69 28.25 36.65 27.83
C LEU A 69 27.78 35.91 26.57
N ASN A 70 28.55 35.98 25.48
CA ASN A 70 28.18 35.34 24.22
C ASN A 70 28.51 33.84 24.18
N SER A 71 29.36 33.34 25.08
CA SER A 71 29.74 31.92 25.14
C SER A 71 28.88 31.08 26.08
N MET A 72 27.88 31.68 26.75
CA MET A 72 26.92 30.97 27.62
C MET A 72 25.58 30.65 26.92
N LEU A 73 25.41 31.03 25.65
CA LEU A 73 24.19 30.78 24.86
C LEU A 73 24.26 29.53 23.97
N ILE A 74 25.34 28.75 24.06
CA ILE A 74 25.48 27.49 23.34
C ILE A 74 25.81 26.41 24.37
N PRO A 75 24.97 25.38 24.57
CA PRO A 75 25.35 24.25 25.39
C PRO A 75 26.60 23.61 24.78
N ALA A 76 27.67 23.48 25.57
CA ALA A 76 28.82 22.67 25.19
C ALA A 76 28.35 21.21 25.16
N VAL A 77 28.03 20.72 23.97
CA VAL A 77 27.82 19.29 23.75
C VAL A 77 29.21 18.67 23.71
N ASP A 78 29.58 17.98 24.79
CA ASP A 78 30.70 17.04 24.79
C ASP A 78 30.32 15.87 23.89
N VAL A 79 30.61 15.99 22.60
CA VAL A 79 30.46 14.88 21.66
C VAL A 79 31.63 13.94 21.92
N ASN A 80 31.43 12.95 22.80
CA ASN A 80 32.26 11.76 22.82
C ASN A 80 31.95 11.00 21.52
N LEU A 81 32.61 11.37 20.42
CA LEU A 81 32.58 10.55 19.22
C LEU A 81 33.30 9.25 19.59
N PRO A 82 32.66 8.07 19.45
CA PRO A 82 33.41 6.83 19.51
C PRO A 82 34.50 6.93 18.44
N ASP A 83 35.74 6.69 18.86
CA ASP A 83 36.89 6.53 17.97
C ASP A 83 36.48 5.53 16.89
N VAL A 84 36.13 6.05 15.70
CA VAL A 84 35.89 5.23 14.52
C VAL A 84 37.26 4.70 14.18
N LYS A 85 37.59 3.54 14.75
CA LYS A 85 38.65 2.69 14.24
C LYS A 85 38.31 2.45 12.79
N THR A 86 38.90 3.24 11.90
CA THR A 86 39.10 2.86 10.52
C THR A 86 39.95 1.61 10.62
N THR A 87 39.30 0.46 10.63
CA THR A 87 39.96 -0.80 10.32
C THR A 87 40.48 -0.59 8.91
N ASN A 88 41.75 -0.19 8.81
CA ASN A 88 42.47 -0.16 7.55
C ASN A 88 42.57 -1.62 7.13
N ASP A 89 41.53 -2.11 6.46
CA ASP A 89 41.52 -3.41 5.80
C ASP A 89 42.73 -3.38 4.85
N ALA A 90 43.63 -4.35 4.97
CA ALA A 90 44.85 -4.36 4.18
C ALA A 90 44.49 -4.41 2.69
N GLU A 91 44.95 -3.43 1.93
CA GLU A 91 44.75 -3.34 0.49
C GLU A 91 45.86 -4.11 -0.24
N PHE A 92 45.50 -4.79 -1.31
CA PHE A 92 46.44 -5.56 -2.12
C PHE A 92 46.03 -5.64 -3.60
N ASP A 93 46.97 -6.02 -4.44
CA ASP A 93 46.75 -6.25 -5.86
C ASP A 93 46.42 -7.73 -6.10
N VAL A 94 45.36 -8.00 -6.87
CA VAL A 94 44.92 -9.34 -7.21
C VAL A 94 45.12 -9.58 -8.69
N ARG A 95 45.81 -10.66 -9.04
CA ARG A 95 45.92 -11.13 -10.43
C ARG A 95 45.62 -12.62 -10.47
N ALA A 96 44.47 -12.95 -11.06
CA ALA A 96 44.08 -14.33 -11.34
C ALA A 96 43.98 -14.52 -12.85
N VAL A 97 44.50 -15.64 -13.35
CA VAL A 97 44.41 -16.05 -14.75
C VAL A 97 44.00 -17.52 -14.76
N ASP A 98 42.81 -17.77 -15.27
CA ASP A 98 42.25 -19.12 -15.43
C ASP A 98 42.27 -19.96 -14.14
N LEU A 99 41.98 -19.32 -13.00
CA LEU A 99 42.05 -19.98 -11.70
C LEU A 99 40.69 -20.55 -11.30
N PRO A 100 40.57 -21.82 -10.85
CA PRO A 100 39.31 -22.35 -10.36
C PRO A 100 38.73 -21.48 -9.24
N ALA A 101 37.42 -21.23 -9.26
CA ALA A 101 36.76 -20.31 -8.33
C ALA A 101 37.06 -20.62 -6.85
N ASN A 102 37.00 -21.89 -6.45
CA ASN A 102 37.35 -22.33 -5.10
C ASN A 102 38.78 -21.91 -4.72
N THR A 103 39.76 -22.22 -5.58
CA THR A 103 41.16 -21.86 -5.36
C THR A 103 41.36 -20.34 -5.30
N PHE A 104 40.67 -19.59 -6.16
CA PHE A 104 40.71 -18.12 -6.14
C PHE A 104 40.27 -17.56 -4.78
N PHE A 105 39.07 -17.91 -4.32
CA PHE A 105 38.53 -17.37 -3.06
C PHE A 105 39.33 -17.82 -1.83
N THR A 106 39.80 -19.06 -1.78
CA THR A 106 40.66 -19.53 -0.68
C THR A 106 42.04 -18.85 -0.72
N SER A 107 42.60 -18.57 -1.90
CA SER A 107 43.89 -17.86 -2.02
C SER A 107 43.81 -16.40 -1.55
N LEU A 108 42.64 -15.78 -1.71
CA LEU A 108 42.38 -14.39 -1.35
C LEU A 108 42.45 -14.17 0.18
N VAL A 109 41.96 -15.12 0.95
CA VAL A 109 41.87 -15.02 2.42
C VAL A 109 43.08 -15.63 3.16
N LYS A 110 44.03 -16.27 2.45
CA LYS A 110 45.10 -17.05 3.07
C LYS A 110 45.95 -16.26 4.07
N ASN A 111 46.12 -14.96 3.87
CA ASN A 111 46.94 -14.09 4.71
C ASN A 111 46.10 -13.04 5.45
N THR A 112 44.80 -13.23 5.55
CA THR A 112 43.88 -12.30 6.23
C THR A 112 43.20 -13.00 7.41
N PRO A 113 42.69 -12.24 8.40
CA PRO A 113 41.98 -12.82 9.53
C PRO A 113 40.58 -13.35 9.18
N ASP A 114 40.09 -13.09 7.97
CA ASP A 114 38.76 -13.47 7.52
C ASP A 114 38.73 -14.90 7.01
N ASN A 115 37.70 -15.68 7.36
CA ASN A 115 37.48 -16.99 6.74
C ASN A 115 36.63 -16.86 5.46
N VAL A 116 36.72 -17.87 4.59
CA VAL A 116 35.85 -18.02 3.42
C VAL A 116 35.28 -19.43 3.38
N LEU A 117 33.99 -19.55 3.12
CA LEU A 117 33.28 -20.79 2.81
C LEU A 117 32.81 -20.69 1.35
N VAL A 118 33.19 -21.66 0.53
CA VAL A 118 32.77 -21.71 -0.88
C VAL A 118 31.89 -22.93 -1.09
N ASP A 119 30.68 -22.74 -1.61
CA ASP A 119 29.79 -23.84 -1.95
C ASP A 119 30.37 -24.72 -3.09
N PRO A 120 30.13 -26.04 -3.07
CA PRO A 120 30.60 -26.94 -4.13
C PRO A 120 29.95 -26.65 -5.50
N ASP A 121 28.82 -25.94 -5.52
CA ASP A 121 28.14 -25.54 -6.75
C ASP A 121 28.86 -24.38 -7.49
N VAL A 122 29.80 -23.70 -6.82
CA VAL A 122 30.57 -22.57 -7.37
C VAL A 122 31.64 -23.10 -8.33
N ASN A 123 31.23 -23.31 -9.57
CA ASN A 123 32.08 -23.81 -10.65
C ASN A 123 32.49 -22.70 -11.62
N GLY A 124 33.66 -22.88 -12.23
CA GLY A 124 34.17 -21.97 -13.27
C GLY A 124 35.57 -21.45 -12.96
N ASN A 125 36.16 -20.83 -13.98
CA ASN A 125 37.51 -20.27 -13.94
C ASN A 125 37.43 -18.74 -13.91
N ILE A 126 38.19 -18.14 -13.00
CA ILE A 126 38.21 -16.71 -12.74
C ILE A 126 39.51 -16.13 -13.32
N SER A 127 39.34 -15.10 -14.14
CA SER A 127 40.42 -14.30 -14.72
C SER A 127 40.13 -12.83 -14.48
N LEU A 128 40.83 -12.23 -13.53
CA LEU A 128 40.63 -10.82 -13.15
C LEU A 128 41.93 -10.18 -12.67
N VAL A 129 42.00 -8.87 -12.85
CA VAL A 129 43.10 -8.04 -12.36
C VAL A 129 42.49 -6.88 -11.59
N LEU A 130 42.77 -6.82 -10.29
CA LEU A 130 42.34 -5.75 -9.39
C LEU A 130 43.57 -5.11 -8.77
N ARG A 131 43.50 -3.80 -8.53
CA ARG A 131 44.58 -3.04 -7.90
C ARG A 131 44.04 -2.33 -6.68
N ASN A 132 44.83 -2.33 -5.61
CA ASN A 132 44.51 -1.63 -4.38
C ASN A 132 43.10 -1.94 -3.87
N VAL A 133 42.78 -3.22 -3.73
CA VAL A 133 41.47 -3.70 -3.25
C VAL A 133 41.59 -4.43 -1.93
N THR A 134 40.55 -4.33 -1.12
CA THR A 134 40.35 -5.15 0.08
C THR A 134 39.83 -6.54 -0.29
N VAL A 135 39.88 -7.50 0.65
CA VAL A 135 39.28 -8.83 0.48
C VAL A 135 37.81 -8.75 0.07
N ARG A 136 37.07 -7.85 0.73
CA ARG A 136 35.64 -7.65 0.49
C ARG A 136 35.38 -7.20 -0.94
N GLU A 137 36.10 -6.19 -1.40
CA GLU A 137 35.96 -5.65 -2.75
C GLU A 137 36.38 -6.66 -3.82
N ALA A 138 37.42 -7.46 -3.55
CA ALA A 138 37.83 -8.52 -4.46
C ALA A 138 36.76 -9.64 -4.58
N ILE A 139 36.13 -10.04 -3.47
CA ILE A 139 34.99 -10.98 -3.48
C ILE A 139 33.82 -10.37 -4.26
N GLU A 140 33.46 -9.12 -3.94
CA GLU A 140 32.34 -8.43 -4.59
C GLU A 140 32.55 -8.30 -6.11
N ALA A 141 33.75 -7.91 -6.54
CA ALA A 141 34.11 -7.79 -7.95
C ALA A 141 34.01 -9.14 -8.68
N ALA A 142 34.53 -10.21 -8.08
CA ALA A 142 34.44 -11.55 -8.64
C ALA A 142 32.98 -12.05 -8.71
N CYS A 143 32.20 -11.85 -7.65
CA CYS A 143 30.78 -12.23 -7.61
C CYS A 143 29.95 -11.46 -8.65
N SER A 144 30.19 -10.16 -8.81
CA SER A 144 29.51 -9.32 -9.79
C SER A 144 29.83 -9.76 -11.23
N ALA A 145 31.10 -10.04 -11.52
CA ALA A 145 31.56 -10.42 -12.86
C ALA A 145 31.05 -11.81 -13.31
N TYR A 146 31.05 -12.78 -12.39
CA TYR A 146 30.74 -14.18 -12.72
C TYR A 146 29.35 -14.64 -12.29
N GLY A 147 28.54 -13.76 -11.68
CA GLY A 147 27.16 -14.07 -11.30
C GLY A 147 27.03 -14.92 -10.03
N PHE A 148 28.03 -14.88 -9.15
CA PHE A 148 27.93 -15.44 -7.80
C PHE A 148 27.28 -14.44 -6.84
N GLN A 149 26.94 -14.90 -5.64
CA GLN A 149 26.54 -14.05 -4.52
C GLN A 149 27.39 -14.40 -3.29
N TYR A 150 27.48 -13.46 -2.36
CA TYR A 150 28.18 -13.68 -1.10
C TYR A 150 27.35 -13.16 0.07
N GLU A 151 27.48 -13.82 1.22
CA GLU A 151 26.90 -13.42 2.49
C GLU A 151 28.02 -13.21 3.52
N LYS A 152 27.93 -12.13 4.30
CA LYS A 152 28.84 -11.89 5.43
C LYS A 152 28.28 -12.58 6.67
N THR A 153 29.00 -13.58 7.16
CA THR A 153 28.66 -14.34 8.36
C THR A 153 29.50 -13.89 9.56
N ALA A 154 29.21 -14.41 10.76
CA ALA A 154 30.00 -14.12 11.96
C ALA A 154 31.44 -14.65 11.88
N TYR A 155 31.69 -15.68 11.08
CA TYR A 155 33.00 -16.32 10.95
C TYR A 155 33.77 -15.90 9.70
N GLY A 156 33.14 -15.23 8.73
CA GLY A 156 33.79 -14.85 7.48
C GLY A 156 32.80 -14.61 6.34
N TYR A 157 33.21 -14.91 5.11
CA TYR A 157 32.36 -14.76 3.92
C TYR A 157 31.91 -16.13 3.39
N HIS A 158 30.63 -16.26 3.09
CA HIS A 158 30.07 -17.44 2.42
C HIS A 158 29.74 -17.09 0.98
N ILE A 159 30.37 -17.78 0.03
CA ILE A 159 30.19 -17.60 -1.41
C ILE A 159 29.32 -18.73 -1.96
N GLU A 160 28.28 -18.36 -2.67
CA GLU A 160 27.30 -19.29 -3.24
C GLU A 160 26.89 -18.85 -4.67
N THR A 161 26.29 -19.77 -5.41
CA THR A 161 25.74 -19.47 -6.74
C THR A 161 24.40 -18.76 -6.62
N LYS A 162 24.08 -17.84 -7.55
CA LYS A 162 22.72 -17.28 -7.63
C LYS A 162 21.72 -18.38 -7.98
N LYS A 163 20.91 -18.78 -7.01
CA LYS A 163 19.82 -19.76 -7.20
C LYS A 163 18.50 -19.02 -7.42
N LEU A 164 17.66 -19.56 -8.29
CA LEU A 164 16.28 -19.07 -8.44
C LEU A 164 15.52 -19.35 -7.14
N VAL A 165 14.92 -18.32 -6.57
CA VAL A 165 14.16 -18.43 -5.32
C VAL A 165 12.69 -18.25 -5.65
N THR A 166 11.88 -19.24 -5.26
CA THR A 166 10.43 -19.10 -5.33
C THR A 166 9.94 -18.33 -4.10
N LYS A 167 9.31 -17.18 -4.32
CA LYS A 167 8.63 -16.38 -3.30
C LYS A 167 7.12 -16.41 -3.53
N VAL A 168 6.38 -16.58 -2.44
CA VAL A 168 4.92 -16.57 -2.42
C VAL A 168 4.46 -15.29 -1.73
N PHE A 169 3.61 -14.54 -2.42
CA PHE A 169 3.01 -13.30 -1.93
C PHE A 169 1.50 -13.49 -1.83
N THR A 170 0.93 -13.01 -0.73
CA THR A 170 -0.53 -12.93 -0.53
C THR A 170 -0.99 -11.53 -0.83
N ILE A 171 -1.96 -11.38 -1.74
CA ILE A 171 -2.56 -10.11 -2.10
C ILE A 171 -4.02 -10.15 -1.72
N ASN A 172 -4.41 -9.26 -0.82
CA ASN A 172 -5.80 -9.07 -0.44
C ASN A 172 -6.44 -8.07 -1.40
N TYR A 173 -6.90 -8.58 -2.55
CA TYR A 173 -7.65 -7.80 -3.52
C TYR A 173 -8.90 -8.56 -3.94
N LEU A 174 -10.04 -7.88 -3.95
CA LEU A 174 -11.30 -8.49 -4.36
C LEU A 174 -11.39 -8.49 -5.88
N ASP A 175 -11.53 -9.67 -6.47
CA ASP A 175 -11.76 -9.82 -7.91
C ASP A 175 -13.23 -9.49 -8.23
N VAL A 176 -13.51 -8.23 -8.62
CA VAL A 176 -14.88 -7.75 -8.91
C VAL A 176 -14.97 -7.18 -10.32
N SER A 177 -15.91 -7.73 -11.09
CA SER A 177 -16.44 -7.10 -12.30
C SER A 177 -17.81 -6.48 -12.00
N ARG A 178 -18.01 -5.19 -12.28
CA ARG A 178 -19.31 -4.52 -12.06
C ARG A 178 -19.93 -4.12 -13.39
N SER A 179 -21.02 -4.79 -13.74
CA SER A 179 -21.90 -4.37 -14.84
C SER A 179 -23.20 -3.75 -14.30
N GLY A 180 -23.58 -2.57 -14.79
CA GLY A 180 -24.83 -1.90 -14.45
C GLY A 180 -25.62 -1.54 -15.71
N THR A 181 -26.85 -2.01 -15.81
CA THR A 181 -27.77 -1.65 -16.91
C THR A 181 -28.85 -0.72 -16.38
N SER A 182 -28.92 0.51 -16.90
CA SER A 182 -29.93 1.50 -16.58
C SER A 182 -30.87 1.67 -17.76
N LYS A 183 -32.14 1.30 -17.60
CA LYS A 183 -33.17 1.51 -18.61
C LYS A 183 -34.15 2.57 -18.10
N THR A 184 -34.20 3.71 -18.76
CA THR A 184 -35.15 4.79 -18.49
C THR A 184 -36.22 4.77 -19.57
N ARG A 185 -37.47 4.46 -19.19
CA ARG A 185 -38.63 4.59 -20.06
C ARG A 185 -39.35 5.88 -19.71
N VAL A 186 -39.48 6.79 -20.67
CA VAL A 186 -40.33 7.96 -20.52
C VAL A 186 -41.67 7.62 -21.17
N THR A 187 -42.74 7.56 -20.39
CA THR A 187 -44.09 7.43 -20.94
C THR A 187 -44.60 8.85 -21.18
N PRO A 188 -44.81 9.30 -22.44
CA PRO A 188 -45.39 10.60 -22.68
C PRO A 188 -46.83 10.62 -22.14
N THR A 189 -47.12 11.49 -21.18
CA THR A 189 -48.50 11.83 -20.81
C THR A 189 -49.04 12.79 -21.85
N SER A 190 -49.61 12.27 -22.93
CA SER A 190 -50.37 13.08 -23.88
C SER A 190 -51.62 13.59 -23.20
N ILE A 191 -51.61 14.87 -22.79
CA ILE A 191 -52.84 15.62 -22.54
C ILE A 191 -53.49 15.75 -23.91
N THR A 192 -54.43 14.85 -24.20
CA THR A 192 -55.32 15.04 -25.33
C THR A 192 -56.20 16.22 -24.93
N ASP A 193 -55.97 17.39 -25.54
CA ASP A 193 -56.86 18.53 -25.38
C ASP A 193 -58.30 18.06 -25.64
N ILE A 194 -59.11 18.00 -24.58
CA ILE A 194 -60.55 17.88 -24.70
C ILE A 194 -61.03 19.26 -25.17
N ILE A 195 -60.80 19.58 -26.45
CA ILE A 195 -61.51 20.67 -27.12
C ILE A 195 -62.92 20.16 -27.40
N GLN A 196 -63.76 20.18 -26.37
CA GLN A 196 -65.20 20.00 -26.51
C GLN A 196 -65.79 21.33 -27.01
N ASN A 197 -65.57 21.61 -28.30
CA ASN A 197 -66.24 22.70 -28.99
C ASN A 197 -67.69 22.28 -29.27
N ASN A 198 -68.62 22.75 -28.43
CA ASN A 198 -70.04 22.63 -28.68
C ASN A 198 -70.44 23.65 -29.76
N SER A 199 -70.63 23.19 -30.99
CA SER A 199 -71.26 23.94 -32.08
C SER A 199 -71.89 22.97 -33.06
N GLY A 200 -73.16 23.21 -33.38
CA GLY A 200 -74.08 22.23 -33.96
C GLY A 200 -73.79 21.79 -35.39
N GLY A 201 -74.35 20.62 -35.72
CA GLY A 201 -75.03 20.39 -37.00
C GLY A 201 -74.31 19.60 -38.09
N THR A 202 -74.92 18.46 -38.40
CA THR A 202 -75.11 17.88 -39.76
C THR A 202 -74.05 16.93 -40.34
N SER A 203 -74.47 15.65 -40.47
CA SER A 203 -74.27 14.65 -41.53
C SER A 203 -72.93 14.53 -42.30
N GLY A 204 -72.39 13.30 -42.34
CA GLY A 204 -71.76 12.77 -43.55
C GLY A 204 -70.46 11.96 -43.40
N SER A 205 -70.51 10.70 -43.87
CA SER A 205 -69.44 9.99 -44.59
C SER A 205 -68.15 9.54 -43.86
N THR A 206 -68.02 8.21 -43.81
CA THR A 206 -66.82 7.38 -44.07
C THR A 206 -65.42 7.98 -43.89
N GLY A 207 -64.65 7.35 -42.99
CA GLY A 207 -63.20 7.49 -42.92
C GLY A 207 -62.61 6.51 -41.91
N SER A 208 -62.34 5.28 -42.35
CA SER A 208 -61.47 4.33 -41.65
C SER A 208 -60.10 4.98 -41.47
N ARG A 209 -59.87 5.60 -40.31
CA ARG A 209 -58.55 6.11 -39.94
C ARG A 209 -57.73 4.95 -39.41
N ALA A 210 -56.98 4.33 -40.33
CA ALA A 210 -55.74 3.67 -40.01
C ALA A 210 -54.85 4.69 -39.27
N GLY A 211 -54.76 4.54 -37.95
CA GLY A 211 -53.83 5.28 -37.10
C GLY A 211 -52.44 4.68 -37.25
N GLN A 212 -51.78 5.09 -38.33
CA GLN A 212 -50.34 5.01 -38.53
C GLN A 212 -49.60 5.63 -37.33
N GLY A 213 -48.57 4.94 -36.85
CA GLY A 213 -47.39 5.57 -36.26
C GLY A 213 -47.53 6.00 -34.81
N GLY A 214 -47.30 5.05 -33.90
CA GLY A 214 -47.05 5.31 -32.49
C GLY A 214 -46.07 4.29 -31.94
N THR A 215 -44.93 4.11 -32.60
CA THR A 215 -43.74 3.56 -31.94
C THR A 215 -43.30 4.60 -30.91
N ASP A 216 -43.94 4.59 -29.74
CA ASP A 216 -43.43 5.24 -28.52
C ASP A 216 -42.17 4.48 -28.09
N ASP A 217 -41.10 4.70 -28.85
CA ASP A 217 -39.78 4.13 -28.67
C ASP A 217 -38.83 5.12 -27.98
N ASP A 218 -39.37 6.07 -27.19
CA ASP A 218 -38.55 6.89 -26.29
C ASP A 218 -38.20 6.11 -25.02
N SER A 219 -37.43 5.04 -25.21
CA SER A 219 -36.73 4.34 -24.12
C SER A 219 -35.23 4.57 -24.24
N SER A 220 -34.65 5.27 -23.27
CA SER A 220 -33.21 5.45 -23.17
C SER A 220 -32.63 4.24 -22.41
N ASN A 221 -31.84 3.43 -23.10
CA ASN A 221 -31.11 2.32 -22.51
C ASN A 221 -29.64 2.68 -22.39
N VAL A 222 -29.17 2.90 -21.16
CA VAL A 222 -27.77 3.18 -20.85
C VAL A 222 -27.18 1.96 -20.17
N GLN A 223 -26.28 1.27 -20.86
CA GLN A 223 -25.51 0.16 -20.28
C GLN A 223 -24.12 0.66 -19.89
N THR A 224 -23.79 0.59 -18.60
CA THR A 224 -22.48 0.95 -18.06
C THR A 224 -21.78 -0.32 -17.58
N THR A 225 -20.70 -0.70 -18.23
CA THR A 225 -19.83 -1.79 -17.78
C THR A 225 -18.54 -1.19 -17.22
N ILE A 226 -18.18 -1.57 -15.99
CA ILE A 226 -16.88 -1.24 -15.38
C ILE A 226 -16.12 -2.57 -15.24
N ASP A 227 -15.18 -2.78 -16.15
CA ASP A 227 -14.26 -3.90 -16.12
C ASP A 227 -12.95 -3.46 -15.47
N ASN A 228 -12.63 -4.03 -14.31
CA ASN A 228 -11.33 -3.83 -13.65
C ASN A 228 -10.57 -5.15 -13.65
N ASN A 229 -9.51 -5.23 -14.46
CA ASN A 229 -8.72 -6.44 -14.65
C ASN A 229 -7.40 -6.41 -13.86
N PHE A 230 -7.44 -5.96 -12.60
CA PHE A 230 -6.28 -5.84 -11.73
C PHE A 230 -5.31 -7.03 -11.80
N TRP A 231 -5.82 -8.26 -11.69
CA TRP A 231 -4.99 -9.46 -11.67
C TRP A 231 -4.27 -9.73 -13.00
N LYS A 232 -4.87 -9.35 -14.11
CA LYS A 232 -4.27 -9.45 -15.45
C LYS A 232 -3.13 -8.45 -15.59
N ASP A 233 -3.36 -7.22 -15.16
CA ASP A 233 -2.37 -6.16 -15.21
C ASP A 233 -1.19 -6.48 -14.29
N LEU A 234 -1.47 -6.97 -13.08
CA LEU A 234 -0.45 -7.42 -12.13
C LEU A 234 0.43 -8.53 -12.71
N LYS A 235 -0.17 -9.57 -13.31
CA LYS A 235 0.59 -10.67 -13.94
C LYS A 235 1.49 -10.15 -15.05
N THR A 236 0.97 -9.22 -15.87
CA THR A 236 1.71 -8.64 -17.00
C THR A 236 2.89 -7.80 -16.50
N SER A 237 2.65 -6.88 -15.58
CA SER A 237 3.70 -6.03 -15.00
C SER A 237 4.78 -6.84 -14.28
N LEU A 238 4.40 -7.87 -13.52
CA LEU A 238 5.38 -8.75 -12.86
C LEU A 238 6.18 -9.56 -13.89
N GLY A 239 5.53 -10.05 -14.95
CA GLY A 239 6.21 -10.75 -16.04
C GLY A 239 7.25 -9.87 -16.75
N GLU A 240 6.90 -8.62 -17.05
CA GLU A 240 7.82 -7.65 -17.66
C GLU A 240 9.00 -7.29 -16.73
N LEU A 241 8.74 -7.14 -15.43
CA LEU A 241 9.78 -6.79 -14.45
C LEU A 241 10.82 -7.90 -14.26
N ILE A 242 10.37 -9.15 -14.21
CA ILE A 242 11.24 -10.32 -13.95
C ILE A 242 11.93 -10.79 -15.24
N GLY A 243 11.30 -10.56 -16.40
CA GLY A 243 11.77 -10.95 -17.71
C GLY A 243 11.66 -12.45 -17.98
N ASP A 244 11.96 -12.85 -19.21
CA ASP A 244 11.75 -14.21 -19.73
C ASP A 244 13.03 -15.05 -19.80
N LYS A 245 13.89 -14.95 -18.78
CA LYS A 245 15.13 -15.75 -18.71
C LYS A 245 14.85 -17.07 -18.01
N ASP A 246 15.61 -18.10 -18.38
CA ASP A 246 15.38 -19.49 -17.97
C ASP A 246 15.06 -19.67 -16.48
N GLY A 247 13.93 -20.33 -16.23
CA GLY A 247 13.45 -20.74 -14.92
C GLY A 247 12.66 -19.70 -14.14
N ARG A 248 12.51 -18.47 -14.64
CA ARG A 248 11.67 -17.44 -14.03
C ARG A 248 10.22 -17.60 -14.44
N THR A 249 9.31 -17.57 -13.47
CA THR A 249 7.87 -17.72 -13.76
C THR A 249 7.02 -16.95 -12.78
N VAL A 250 5.94 -16.36 -13.27
CA VAL A 250 4.91 -15.70 -12.44
C VAL A 250 3.60 -16.44 -12.59
N VAL A 251 3.07 -16.94 -11.47
CA VAL A 251 1.76 -17.58 -11.38
C VAL A 251 0.89 -16.74 -10.45
N VAL A 252 -0.27 -16.33 -10.95
CA VAL A 252 -1.24 -15.52 -10.20
C VAL A 252 -2.53 -16.34 -10.08
N ASN A 253 -3.04 -16.45 -8.85
CA ASN A 253 -4.33 -17.05 -8.55
C ASN A 253 -5.23 -16.01 -7.85
N PRO A 254 -6.19 -15.40 -8.59
CA PRO A 254 -7.13 -14.43 -8.04
C PRO A 254 -8.03 -15.01 -6.93
N SER A 255 -8.46 -16.27 -7.08
CA SER A 255 -9.40 -16.91 -6.16
C SER A 255 -8.82 -17.14 -4.77
N SER A 256 -7.52 -17.41 -4.68
CA SER A 256 -6.80 -17.57 -3.42
C SER A 256 -6.02 -16.31 -3.00
N GLY A 257 -6.00 -15.27 -3.83
CA GLY A 257 -5.16 -14.10 -3.64
C GLY A 257 -3.66 -14.40 -3.59
N LEU A 258 -3.19 -15.46 -4.26
CA LEU A 258 -1.78 -15.88 -4.21
C LEU A 258 -1.03 -15.49 -5.48
N VAL A 259 0.16 -14.95 -5.31
CA VAL A 259 1.12 -14.69 -6.39
C VAL A 259 2.41 -15.42 -6.07
N ILE A 260 2.77 -16.36 -6.94
CA ILE A 260 4.01 -17.13 -6.85
C ILE A 260 4.94 -16.59 -7.91
N VAL A 261 6.10 -16.14 -7.47
CA VAL A 261 7.19 -15.67 -8.33
C VAL A 261 8.37 -16.60 -8.14
N ARG A 262 8.93 -17.09 -9.23
CA ARG A 262 10.18 -17.86 -9.26
C ARG A 262 11.21 -17.15 -10.12
#